data_AF-A0A3B0TYV0-F1
#
_entry.id   AF-A0A3B0TYV0-F1
#
_cell.length_a   1.000
_cell.length_b   1.000
_cell.length_c   1.000
_cell.angle_alpha   90.00
_cell.angle_beta   90.00
_cell.angle_gamma   90.00
#
_symmetry.space_group_name_H-M   'P 1'
#
loop_
_entity.id
_entity.type
_entity.pdbx_description
1 polymer ?
#
loop_
_entity_poly.entity_id
_entity_poly.type
_entity_poly.pdbx_seq_one_letter_code
_entity_poly.pdbx_strand_id
1 'polypeptide(L)'
;RESLIMKAIFKYHPLFEASIIDPMHTSVGGLPNESVSIEGGDFLVAKEDVFIVGTGIRTSTQGIDFIIENLQNRKNGVYQVIVQELPSSPESFIHLDMVFTILDVDTCMVYKPIILESNKHHTIKITIEGGRVTRITEYTNILEALKTLGIELKPVSCGGDEDSWIQEREQWHSGANFLAFEPGKVIGYARNSNTVEELHKNGFEVLAAGEIIKGKVNPSDFNKCVITIEGSELARGGGGARCMTMPVRRAGVRW
;
A
#
# COMPACT_ATOMS: atom_id res chain seq x y z
N ARG A 1 -8.82 18.18 8.20
CA ARG A 1 -9.75 18.14 9.36
C ARG A 1 -9.58 16.84 10.14
N GLU A 2 -9.71 15.67 9.50
CA GLU A 2 -9.51 14.36 10.13
C GLU A 2 -8.14 14.17 10.78
N SER A 3 -7.07 14.67 10.13
CA SER A 3 -5.71 14.67 10.67
C SER A 3 -5.55 15.36 12.03
N LEU A 4 -6.39 16.35 12.36
CA LEU A 4 -6.37 17.01 13.68
C LEU A 4 -6.85 16.08 14.79
N ILE A 5 -7.82 15.20 14.49
CA ILE A 5 -8.31 14.20 15.44
C ILE A 5 -7.20 13.18 15.69
N MET A 6 -6.57 12.67 14.63
CA MET A 6 -5.44 11.73 14.74
C MET A 6 -4.28 12.35 15.53
N LYS A 7 -3.92 13.61 15.25
CA LYS A 7 -2.88 14.35 15.98
C LYS A 7 -3.21 14.46 17.47
N ALA A 8 -4.46 14.75 17.83
CA ALA A 8 -4.87 14.80 19.24
C ALA A 8 -4.75 13.43 19.93
N ILE A 9 -5.17 12.35 19.26
CA ILE A 9 -5.07 10.98 19.80
C ILE A 9 -3.60 10.61 20.04
N PHE A 10 -2.75 10.70 19.02
CA PHE A 10 -1.34 10.32 19.13
C PHE A 10 -0.53 11.21 20.08
N LYS A 11 -0.95 12.46 20.29
CA LYS A 11 -0.24 13.39 21.18
C LYS A 11 -0.62 13.24 22.65
N TYR A 12 -1.89 12.98 22.95
CA TYR A 12 -2.40 13.11 24.32
C TYR A 12 -2.88 11.79 24.93
N HIS A 13 -3.17 10.77 24.14
CA HIS A 13 -3.69 9.52 24.68
C HIS A 13 -2.56 8.66 25.27
N PRO A 14 -2.66 8.19 26.53
CA PRO A 14 -1.54 7.57 27.26
C PRO A 14 -1.06 6.22 26.70
N LEU A 15 -1.86 5.58 25.84
CA LEU A 15 -1.46 4.33 25.17
C LEU A 15 -0.54 4.54 23.96
N PHE A 16 -0.32 5.79 23.53
CA PHE A 16 0.52 6.09 22.37
C PHE A 16 1.77 6.85 22.79
N GLU A 17 2.92 6.29 22.44
CA GLU A 17 4.21 6.98 22.47
C GLU A 17 4.67 7.15 21.02
N ALA A 18 4.32 8.28 20.41
CA ALA A 18 4.57 8.54 19.00
C ALA A 18 5.20 9.92 18.80
N SER A 19 6.26 9.98 17.98
CA SER A 19 6.77 11.24 17.45
C SER A 19 5.93 11.62 16.24
N ILE A 20 5.17 12.71 16.34
CA ILE A 20 4.33 13.20 15.25
C ILE A 20 5.18 14.01 14.28
N ILE A 21 5.22 13.56 13.03
CA ILE A 21 5.81 14.26 11.90
C ILE A 21 4.66 14.90 11.13
N ASP A 22 4.66 16.24 11.02
CA ASP A 22 3.54 16.99 10.44
C ASP A 22 4.06 17.97 9.38
N PRO A 23 3.78 17.72 8.08
CA PRO A 23 4.27 18.58 7.00
C PRO A 23 3.84 20.03 7.20
N MET A 24 2.65 20.28 7.78
CA MET A 24 2.08 21.62 8.00
C MET A 24 2.87 22.50 8.99
N HIS A 25 3.84 21.95 9.71
CA HIS A 25 4.67 22.70 10.67
C HIS A 25 6.17 22.64 10.38
N THR A 26 6.56 22.00 9.27
CA THR A 26 7.94 21.82 8.86
C THR A 26 8.13 22.40 7.47
N SER A 27 8.99 23.40 7.34
CA SER A 27 9.40 23.90 6.03
C SER A 27 10.32 22.87 5.35
N VAL A 28 9.88 22.32 4.23
CA VAL A 28 10.71 21.50 3.32
C VAL A 28 11.46 22.46 2.39
N GLY A 29 12.79 22.39 2.35
CA GLY A 29 13.60 23.18 1.42
C GLY A 29 13.35 24.71 1.36
N GLY A 30 12.70 25.32 2.37
CA GLY A 30 12.32 26.74 2.35
C GLY A 30 11.11 27.09 1.45
N LEU A 31 10.37 26.09 0.95
CA LEU A 31 9.18 26.28 0.10
C LEU A 31 7.89 26.48 0.93
N PRO A 32 6.85 27.11 0.36
CA PRO A 32 5.56 27.25 1.02
C PRO A 32 4.92 25.89 1.29
N ASN A 33 4.44 25.72 2.52
CA ASN A 33 3.86 24.47 3.03
C ASN A 33 2.63 24.00 2.23
N GLU A 34 1.94 24.92 1.55
CA GLU A 34 0.72 24.65 0.78
C GLU A 34 0.92 23.68 -0.41
N SER A 35 2.17 23.38 -0.78
CA SER A 35 2.51 22.43 -1.85
C SER A 35 2.75 20.99 -1.38
N VAL A 36 2.83 20.76 -0.07
CA VAL A 36 3.11 19.44 0.50
C VAL A 36 1.79 18.70 0.76
N SER A 37 1.54 17.63 0.02
CA SER A 37 0.40 16.73 0.23
C SER A 37 0.89 15.30 0.34
N ILE A 38 0.37 14.57 1.34
CA ILE A 38 0.67 13.16 1.58
C ILE A 38 -0.59 12.50 2.14
N GLU A 39 -1.04 11.40 1.53
CA GLU A 39 -2.13 10.58 2.04
C GLU A 39 -1.67 9.13 2.32
N GLY A 40 -2.25 8.49 3.35
CA GLY A 40 -1.78 7.18 3.83
C GLY A 40 -1.96 6.02 2.84
N GLY A 41 -2.86 6.16 1.85
CA GLY A 41 -3.03 5.18 0.78
C GLY A 41 -1.80 5.08 -0.13
N ASP A 42 -1.02 6.16 -0.26
CA ASP A 42 0.20 6.18 -1.04
C ASP A 42 1.42 5.68 -0.29
N PHE A 43 1.36 5.53 1.03
CA PHE A 43 2.50 5.16 1.85
C PHE A 43 2.43 3.69 2.28
N LEU A 44 3.31 2.86 1.70
CA LEU A 44 3.45 1.44 2.03
C LEU A 44 4.82 1.19 2.67
N VAL A 45 4.81 0.48 3.80
CA VAL A 45 6.02 -0.01 4.46
C VAL A 45 6.23 -1.46 4.02
N ALA A 46 7.17 -1.69 3.11
CA ALA A 46 7.51 -3.05 2.69
C ALA A 46 8.37 -3.74 3.75
N LYS A 47 9.38 -3.06 4.27
CA LYS A 47 10.24 -3.50 5.38
C LYS A 47 10.59 -2.29 6.24
N GLU A 48 11.19 -2.50 7.40
CA GLU A 48 11.60 -1.44 8.32
C GLU A 48 12.47 -0.34 7.69
N ASP A 49 13.23 -0.69 6.64
CA ASP A 49 14.11 0.18 5.88
C ASP A 49 13.71 0.36 4.40
N VAL A 50 12.57 -0.19 3.96
CA VAL A 50 12.10 -0.14 2.57
C VAL A 50 10.66 0.38 2.51
N PHE A 51 10.51 1.56 1.91
CA PHE A 51 9.24 2.25 1.73
C PHE A 51 8.86 2.32 0.26
N ILE A 52 7.56 2.20 -0.02
CA ILE A 52 7.00 2.40 -1.36
C ILE A 52 6.00 3.55 -1.26
N VAL A 53 6.17 4.56 -2.10
CA VAL A 53 5.41 5.80 -2.05
C VAL A 53 4.79 6.09 -3.42
N GLY A 54 3.47 6.25 -3.47
CA GLY A 54 2.77 6.76 -4.65
C GLY A 54 2.98 8.26 -4.82
N THR A 55 3.13 8.73 -6.06
CA THR A 55 3.04 10.16 -6.40
C THR A 55 1.97 10.39 -7.45
N GLY A 56 1.12 11.39 -7.23
CA GLY A 56 -0.04 11.63 -8.08
C GLY A 56 -0.92 12.74 -7.51
N ILE A 57 -2.24 12.55 -7.59
CA ILE A 57 -3.21 13.59 -7.22
C ILE A 57 -3.32 13.83 -5.71
N ARG A 58 -2.96 12.85 -4.87
CA ARG A 58 -3.09 12.92 -3.39
C ARG A 58 -1.76 13.08 -2.66
N THR A 59 -0.68 12.55 -3.23
CA THR A 59 0.67 12.71 -2.70
C THR A 59 1.55 13.41 -3.72
N SER A 60 2.09 14.58 -3.34
CA SER A 60 2.89 15.44 -4.21
C SER A 60 4.38 15.07 -4.15
N THR A 61 5.16 15.54 -5.12
CA THR A 61 6.62 15.36 -5.11
C THR A 61 7.27 16.05 -3.92
N GLN A 62 6.76 17.19 -3.49
CA GLN A 62 7.20 17.86 -2.25
C GLN A 62 6.85 17.03 -1.00
N GLY A 63 5.75 16.25 -1.05
CA GLY A 63 5.43 15.24 -0.04
C GLY A 63 6.48 14.14 0.04
N ILE A 64 7.01 13.71 -1.10
CA ILE A 64 8.12 12.75 -1.14
C ILE A 64 9.40 13.37 -0.60
N ASP A 65 9.73 14.60 -0.99
CA ASP A 65 10.89 15.32 -0.45
C ASP A 65 10.82 15.42 1.07
N PHE A 66 9.64 15.73 1.61
CA PHE A 66 9.40 15.72 3.05
C PHE A 66 9.69 14.37 3.70
N ILE A 67 9.23 13.26 3.10
CA ILE A 67 9.50 11.90 3.59
C ILE A 67 11.01 11.64 3.60
N ILE A 68 11.70 11.97 2.51
CA ILE A 68 13.14 11.80 2.35
C ILE A 68 13.91 12.59 3.42
N GLU A 69 13.60 13.88 3.61
CA GLU A 69 14.22 14.73 4.63
C GLU A 69 14.05 14.13 6.03
N ASN A 70 12.85 13.62 6.35
CA ASN A 70 12.62 12.97 7.65
C ASN A 70 13.43 11.68 7.82
N LEU A 71 13.59 10.88 6.76
CA LEU A 71 14.43 9.68 6.79
C LEU A 71 15.92 10.03 6.92
N GLN A 72 16.37 11.10 6.26
CA GLN A 72 17.75 11.62 6.38
C GLN A 72 18.08 12.05 7.81
N ASN A 73 17.11 12.59 8.54
CA ASN A 73 17.27 13.02 9.92
C ASN A 73 17.25 11.86 10.94
N ARG A 74 16.91 10.63 10.51
CA ARG A 74 16.99 9.46 11.39
C ARG A 74 18.44 9.00 11.53
N LYS A 75 18.85 8.67 12.76
CA LYS A 75 20.23 8.21 13.04
C LYS A 75 20.52 6.88 12.34
N ASN A 76 21.72 6.79 11.76
CA ASN A 76 22.42 5.58 11.31
C ASN A 76 21.52 4.47 10.73
N GLY A 77 21.22 4.57 9.43
CA GLY A 77 20.58 3.51 8.65
C GLY A 77 20.76 3.73 7.16
N VAL A 78 20.52 2.67 6.39
CA VAL A 78 20.34 2.75 4.93
C VAL A 78 18.85 2.61 4.70
N TYR A 79 18.21 3.60 4.06
CA TYR A 79 16.79 3.57 3.74
C TYR A 79 16.60 3.54 2.21
N GLN A 80 15.58 2.83 1.76
CA GLN A 80 15.19 2.73 0.36
C GLN A 80 13.78 3.28 0.21
N VAL A 81 13.59 4.23 -0.69
CA VAL A 81 12.28 4.77 -1.04
C VAL A 81 12.03 4.47 -2.52
N ILE A 82 11.06 3.61 -2.81
CA ILE A 82 10.59 3.33 -4.16
C ILE A 82 9.40 4.25 -4.41
N VAL A 83 9.50 5.12 -5.40
CA VAL A 83 8.41 6.00 -5.81
C VAL A 83 7.77 5.45 -7.07
N GLN A 84 6.45 5.29 -7.05
CA GLN A 84 5.64 4.94 -8.22
C GLN A 84 4.79 6.15 -8.61
N GLU A 85 4.95 6.63 -9.83
CA GLU A 85 4.04 7.63 -10.40
C GLU A 85 2.68 6.99 -10.72
N LEU A 86 1.60 7.70 -10.42
CA LEU A 86 0.24 7.26 -10.63
C LEU A 86 -0.46 8.16 -11.65
N PRO A 87 -1.36 7.60 -12.47
CA PRO A 87 -2.17 8.39 -13.39
C PRO A 87 -3.05 9.39 -12.65
N SER A 88 -3.25 10.56 -13.24
CA SER A 88 -4.17 11.58 -12.72
C SER A 88 -5.65 11.29 -13.01
N SER A 89 -5.93 10.23 -13.78
CA SER A 89 -7.28 9.83 -14.21
C SER A 89 -7.31 8.34 -14.57
N PRO A 90 -8.46 7.64 -14.40
CA PRO A 90 -9.69 8.06 -13.74
C PRO A 90 -9.54 8.35 -12.24
N GLU A 91 -10.57 8.96 -11.66
CA GLU A 91 -10.62 9.31 -10.23
C GLU A 91 -10.46 8.11 -9.30
N SER A 92 -10.62 6.86 -9.76
CA SER A 92 -10.39 5.66 -8.95
C SER A 92 -8.93 5.42 -8.60
N PHE A 93 -7.99 6.05 -9.31
CA PHE A 93 -6.56 6.00 -9.00
C PHE A 93 -6.16 7.07 -7.98
N ILE A 94 -6.85 7.08 -6.83
CA ILE A 94 -6.56 8.03 -5.75
C ILE A 94 -5.22 7.77 -5.07
N HIS A 95 -4.81 6.50 -4.95
CA HIS A 95 -3.67 6.07 -4.14
C HIS A 95 -2.96 4.85 -4.71
N LEU A 96 -1.70 4.65 -4.32
CA LEU A 96 -0.90 3.47 -4.67
C LEU A 96 -1.56 2.17 -4.23
N ASP A 97 -2.16 2.14 -3.04
CA ASP A 97 -2.81 0.95 -2.52
C ASP A 97 -4.10 0.52 -3.26
N MET A 98 -4.57 1.34 -4.19
CA MET A 98 -5.67 1.03 -5.10
C MET A 98 -5.20 0.30 -6.36
N VAL A 99 -3.88 0.14 -6.54
CA VAL A 99 -3.26 -0.56 -7.67
C VAL A 99 -2.16 -1.54 -7.26
N PHE A 100 -1.64 -1.46 -6.03
CA PHE A 100 -0.57 -2.34 -5.53
C PHE A 100 -0.68 -2.57 -4.02
N THR A 101 -0.72 -3.83 -3.59
CA THR A 101 -0.59 -4.18 -2.16
C THR A 101 0.24 -5.45 -1.95
N ILE A 102 1.01 -5.51 -0.86
CA ILE A 102 1.75 -6.72 -0.45
C ILE A 102 0.81 -7.59 0.38
N LEU A 103 0.65 -8.85 -0.01
CA LEU A 103 -0.28 -9.81 0.62
C LEU A 103 0.45 -10.83 1.51
N ASP A 104 1.67 -11.16 1.14
CA ASP A 104 2.51 -12.18 1.78
C ASP A 104 3.99 -11.82 1.60
N VAL A 105 4.90 -12.62 2.17
CA VAL A 105 6.36 -12.48 1.99
C VAL A 105 6.79 -12.58 0.53
N ASP A 106 6.04 -13.32 -0.29
CA ASP A 106 6.36 -13.61 -1.69
C ASP A 106 5.23 -13.25 -2.67
N THR A 107 4.16 -12.59 -2.20
CA THR A 107 2.95 -12.37 -3.02
C THR A 107 2.44 -10.93 -2.90
N CYS A 108 2.09 -10.32 -4.03
CA CYS A 108 1.42 -9.02 -4.07
C CYS A 108 0.18 -9.05 -4.97
N MET A 109 -0.76 -8.16 -4.72
CA MET A 109 -1.87 -7.86 -5.63
C MET A 109 -1.47 -6.67 -6.50
N VAL A 110 -1.70 -6.77 -7.81
CA VAL A 110 -1.39 -5.71 -8.76
C VAL A 110 -2.56 -5.44 -9.69
N TYR A 111 -2.79 -4.17 -9.99
CA TYR A 111 -3.51 -3.77 -11.20
C TYR A 111 -2.49 -3.64 -12.34
N LYS A 112 -2.44 -4.67 -13.20
CA LYS A 112 -1.40 -4.86 -14.21
C LYS A 112 -1.16 -3.65 -15.13
N PRO A 113 -2.20 -2.96 -15.65
CA PRO A 113 -2.00 -1.85 -16.58
C PRO A 113 -1.16 -0.69 -16.04
N ILE A 114 -1.11 -0.51 -14.72
CA ILE A 114 -0.31 0.55 -14.08
C ILE A 114 1.02 0.03 -13.55
N ILE A 115 1.04 -1.18 -12.98
CA ILE A 115 2.22 -1.67 -12.25
C ILE A 115 3.17 -2.47 -13.15
N LEU A 116 2.67 -3.29 -14.06
CA LEU A 116 3.51 -4.23 -14.82
C LEU A 116 3.68 -3.87 -16.29
N GLU A 117 2.67 -3.25 -16.88
CA GLU A 117 2.70 -2.90 -18.30
C GLU A 117 3.53 -1.64 -18.54
N SER A 118 4.18 -1.59 -19.71
CA SER A 118 4.91 -0.41 -20.14
C SER A 118 3.94 0.77 -20.26
N ASN A 119 4.15 1.77 -19.43
CA ASN A 119 3.33 2.97 -19.40
C ASN A 119 4.21 4.20 -19.11
N LYS A 120 3.61 5.38 -19.19
CA LYS A 120 4.32 6.65 -19.03
C LYS A 120 4.67 7.00 -17.58
N HIS A 121 4.25 6.19 -16.60
CA HIS A 121 4.41 6.48 -15.18
C HIS A 121 5.65 5.77 -14.66
N HIS A 122 6.59 6.56 -14.14
CA HIS A 122 7.92 6.07 -13.80
C HIS A 122 7.95 5.38 -12.42
N THR A 123 8.81 4.38 -12.30
CA THR A 123 9.26 3.85 -10.99
C THR A 123 10.70 4.27 -10.73
N ILE A 124 10.94 4.98 -9.63
CA ILE A 124 12.30 5.33 -9.21
C ILE A 124 12.60 4.77 -7.83
N LYS A 125 13.83 4.34 -7.60
CA LYS A 125 14.33 3.96 -6.28
C LYS A 125 15.38 4.97 -5.83
N ILE A 126 15.16 5.52 -4.64
CA ILE A 126 16.02 6.49 -3.96
C ILE A 126 16.68 5.78 -2.78
N THR A 127 18.01 5.75 -2.76
CA THR A 127 18.80 5.22 -1.64
C THR A 127 19.29 6.37 -0.77
N ILE A 128 19.00 6.30 0.53
CA ILE A 128 19.44 7.24 1.55
C ILE A 128 20.43 6.51 2.46
N GLU A 129 21.65 7.02 2.58
CA GLU A 129 22.70 6.44 3.41
C GLU A 129 23.50 7.54 4.09
N GLY A 130 23.72 7.40 5.40
CA GLY A 130 24.46 8.39 6.19
C GLY A 130 23.79 9.78 6.21
N GLY A 131 22.45 9.82 6.18
CA GLY A 131 21.66 11.07 6.20
C GLY A 131 21.61 11.83 4.88
N ARG A 132 22.03 11.23 3.77
CA ARG A 132 21.99 11.85 2.44
C ARG A 132 21.48 10.88 1.37
N VAL A 133 20.85 11.43 0.34
CA VAL A 133 20.55 10.69 -0.88
C VAL A 133 21.88 10.34 -1.57
N THR A 134 22.17 9.06 -1.76
CA THR A 134 23.40 8.58 -2.39
C THR A 134 23.19 8.05 -3.80
N ARG A 135 21.97 7.61 -4.13
CA ARG A 135 21.64 7.10 -5.46
C ARG A 135 20.15 7.27 -5.78
N ILE A 136 19.87 7.59 -7.03
CA ILE A 136 18.53 7.54 -7.64
C ILE A 136 18.64 6.68 -8.89
N THR A 137 17.76 5.71 -9.05
CA THR A 137 17.78 4.78 -10.19
C THR A 137 16.37 4.48 -10.64
N GLU A 138 16.12 4.58 -11.94
CA GLU A 138 14.86 4.21 -12.55
C GLU A 138 14.78 2.70 -12.76
N TYR A 139 13.59 2.13 -12.58
CA TYR A 139 13.28 0.72 -12.77
C TYR A 139 12.04 0.56 -13.64
N THR A 140 11.94 -0.59 -14.30
CA THR A 140 10.77 -0.93 -15.14
C THR A 140 9.47 -0.92 -14.35
N ASN A 141 9.49 -1.37 -13.08
CA ASN A 141 8.35 -1.37 -12.19
C ASN A 141 8.77 -1.57 -10.71
N ILE A 142 7.79 -1.49 -9.80
CA ILE A 142 7.96 -1.70 -8.36
C ILE A 142 8.62 -3.05 -8.04
N LEU A 143 8.22 -4.13 -8.73
CA LEU A 143 8.71 -5.48 -8.46
C LEU A 143 10.20 -5.61 -8.77
N GLU A 144 10.65 -5.08 -9.90
CA GLU A 144 12.08 -5.07 -10.26
C GLU A 144 12.91 -4.24 -9.27
N ALA A 145 12.38 -3.11 -8.79
CA ALA A 145 13.03 -2.32 -7.76
C ALA A 145 13.14 -3.09 -6.43
N LEU A 146 12.07 -3.75 -5.98
CA LEU A 146 12.02 -4.56 -4.77
C LEU A 146 12.94 -5.78 -4.83
N LYS A 147 13.04 -6.43 -6.00
CA LYS A 147 13.93 -7.57 -6.23
C LYS A 147 15.38 -7.24 -5.92
N THR A 148 15.85 -6.03 -6.27
CA THR A 148 17.22 -5.59 -5.94
C THR A 148 17.48 -5.39 -4.43
N LEU A 149 16.42 -5.43 -3.61
CA LEU A 149 16.47 -5.33 -2.15
C LEU A 149 16.22 -6.68 -1.47
N GLY A 150 16.17 -7.78 -2.24
CA GLY A 150 15.91 -9.12 -1.74
C GLY A 150 14.43 -9.40 -1.45
N ILE A 151 13.51 -8.57 -1.95
CA ILE A 151 12.06 -8.74 -1.80
C ILE A 151 11.52 -9.21 -3.15
N GLU A 152 11.38 -10.53 -3.31
CA GLU A 152 10.87 -11.14 -4.55
C GLU A 152 9.37 -11.45 -4.42
N LEU A 153 8.54 -10.65 -5.07
CA LEU A 153 7.09 -10.79 -5.03
C LEU A 153 6.56 -11.37 -6.35
N LYS A 154 5.65 -12.34 -6.24
CA LYS A 154 4.84 -12.86 -7.33
C LYS A 154 3.54 -12.05 -7.42
N PRO A 155 3.23 -11.45 -8.58
CA PRO A 155 2.01 -10.67 -8.75
C PRO A 155 0.79 -11.58 -8.98
N VAL A 156 -0.30 -11.27 -8.28
CA VAL A 156 -1.67 -11.73 -8.58
C VAL A 156 -2.43 -10.56 -9.21
N SER A 157 -3.15 -10.82 -10.31
CA SER A 157 -3.85 -9.79 -11.07
C SER A 157 -5.22 -9.43 -10.49
N CYS A 158 -5.43 -8.15 -10.22
CA CYS A 158 -6.74 -7.60 -9.91
C CYS A 158 -7.67 -7.77 -11.13
N GLY A 159 -8.74 -8.55 -10.96
CA GLY A 159 -9.73 -8.86 -12.01
C GLY A 159 -9.29 -9.90 -13.05
N GLY A 160 -8.14 -10.55 -12.87
CA GLY A 160 -7.63 -11.57 -13.81
C GLY A 160 -6.88 -11.00 -15.02
N ASP A 161 -6.58 -11.88 -15.98
CA ASP A 161 -5.74 -11.55 -17.15
C ASP A 161 -6.50 -11.54 -18.48
N GLU A 162 -7.73 -12.05 -18.48
CA GLU A 162 -8.45 -12.37 -19.73
C GLU A 162 -9.27 -11.20 -20.28
N ASP A 163 -9.90 -10.41 -19.40
CA ASP A 163 -10.87 -9.37 -19.79
C ASP A 163 -10.52 -8.04 -19.11
N SER A 164 -10.12 -7.05 -19.92
CA SER A 164 -9.76 -5.71 -19.44
C SER A 164 -10.94 -4.99 -18.79
N TRP A 165 -12.18 -5.25 -19.23
CA TRP A 165 -13.38 -4.65 -18.65
C TRP A 165 -13.63 -5.17 -17.23
N ILE A 166 -13.31 -6.44 -16.98
CA ILE A 166 -13.36 -7.02 -15.64
C ILE A 166 -12.27 -6.44 -14.76
N GLN A 167 -11.04 -6.33 -15.28
CA GLN A 167 -9.92 -5.72 -14.55
C GLN A 167 -10.23 -4.29 -14.12
N GLU A 168 -10.70 -3.45 -15.05
CA GLU A 168 -11.11 -2.06 -14.75
C GLU A 168 -12.25 -2.01 -13.73
N ARG A 169 -13.28 -2.85 -13.89
CA ARG A 169 -14.43 -2.88 -12.98
C ARG A 169 -14.05 -3.29 -11.56
N GLU A 170 -13.22 -4.32 -11.41
CA GLU A 170 -12.81 -4.77 -10.08
C GLU A 170 -11.77 -3.84 -9.46
N GLN A 171 -10.88 -3.24 -10.25
CA GLN A 171 -10.01 -2.16 -9.77
C GLN A 171 -10.83 -1.01 -9.21
N TRP A 172 -11.87 -0.56 -9.94
CA TRP A 172 -12.77 0.50 -9.50
C TRP A 172 -13.46 0.17 -8.17
N HIS A 173 -13.75 -1.11 -7.93
CA HIS A 173 -14.32 -1.61 -6.66
C HIS A 173 -13.25 -2.02 -5.64
N SER A 174 -12.07 -1.41 -5.70
CA SER A 174 -10.97 -1.61 -4.76
C SER A 174 -10.44 -3.05 -4.75
N GLY A 175 -10.44 -3.72 -5.90
CA GLY A 175 -9.96 -5.08 -6.10
C GLY A 175 -8.49 -5.27 -5.76
N ALA A 176 -7.66 -4.23 -5.84
CA ALA A 176 -6.26 -4.33 -5.42
C ALA A 176 -6.01 -4.01 -3.93
N ASN A 177 -7.05 -3.60 -3.18
CA ASN A 177 -6.90 -2.97 -1.86
C ASN A 177 -7.19 -3.96 -0.72
N PHE A 178 -6.24 -4.85 -0.47
CA PHE A 178 -6.32 -5.86 0.60
C PHE A 178 -5.58 -5.44 1.86
N LEU A 179 -6.12 -5.84 3.01
CA LEU A 179 -5.42 -5.77 4.29
C LEU A 179 -4.81 -7.14 4.61
N ALA A 180 -3.49 -7.26 4.62
CA ALA A 180 -2.81 -8.40 5.22
C ALA A 180 -2.83 -8.26 6.76
N PHE A 181 -3.40 -9.22 7.49
CA PHE A 181 -3.35 -9.25 8.96
C PHE A 181 -2.26 -10.21 9.48
N GLU A 182 -1.83 -11.13 8.64
CA GLU A 182 -0.70 -12.05 8.81
C GLU A 182 -0.11 -12.31 7.41
N PRO A 183 1.20 -12.63 7.25
CA PRO A 183 1.71 -13.03 5.94
C PRO A 183 0.87 -14.15 5.31
N GLY A 184 0.33 -13.91 4.12
CA GLY A 184 -0.52 -14.86 3.40
C GLY A 184 -1.99 -14.84 3.83
N LYS A 185 -2.36 -14.08 4.86
CA LYS A 185 -3.75 -13.97 5.32
C LYS A 185 -4.27 -12.55 5.20
N VAL A 186 -5.23 -12.38 4.31
CA VAL A 186 -5.71 -11.08 3.86
C VAL A 186 -7.21 -10.93 4.04
N ILE A 187 -7.69 -9.69 4.08
CA ILE A 187 -9.10 -9.33 4.07
C ILE A 187 -9.39 -8.49 2.82
N GLY A 188 -10.47 -8.79 2.12
CA GLY A 188 -10.95 -8.03 0.97
C GLY A 188 -12.45 -8.20 0.73
N TYR A 189 -13.00 -7.56 -0.30
CA TYR A 189 -14.42 -7.61 -0.59
C TYR A 189 -14.83 -8.85 -1.41
N ALA A 190 -15.94 -9.48 -1.03
CA ALA A 190 -16.52 -10.61 -1.76
C ALA A 190 -16.96 -10.27 -3.20
N ARG A 191 -17.27 -8.99 -3.48
CA ARG A 191 -17.77 -8.51 -4.78
C ARG A 191 -16.76 -8.58 -5.92
N ASN A 192 -15.46 -8.66 -5.61
CA ASN A 192 -14.38 -8.73 -6.59
C ASN A 192 -14.10 -10.20 -6.92
N SER A 193 -15.11 -10.86 -7.51
CA SER A 193 -15.12 -12.32 -7.67
C SER A 193 -13.96 -12.85 -8.50
N ASN A 194 -13.54 -12.12 -9.55
CA ASN A 194 -12.45 -12.56 -10.41
C ASN A 194 -11.11 -12.40 -9.70
N THR A 195 -10.92 -11.31 -8.95
CA THR A 195 -9.74 -11.11 -8.11
C THR A 195 -9.63 -12.18 -7.01
N VAL A 196 -10.76 -12.51 -6.36
CA VAL A 196 -10.80 -13.57 -5.34
C VAL A 196 -10.50 -14.93 -5.96
N GLU A 197 -11.00 -15.20 -7.16
CA GLU A 197 -10.67 -16.42 -7.91
C GLU A 197 -9.18 -16.48 -8.29
N GLU A 198 -8.57 -15.37 -8.70
CA GLU A 198 -7.13 -15.32 -8.94
C GLU A 198 -6.30 -15.56 -7.67
N LEU A 199 -6.74 -15.04 -6.51
CA LEU A 199 -6.12 -15.39 -5.23
C LEU A 199 -6.26 -16.89 -4.93
N HIS A 200 -7.42 -17.47 -5.21
CA HIS A 200 -7.65 -18.89 -5.02
C HIS A 200 -6.71 -19.76 -5.87
N LYS A 201 -6.58 -19.43 -7.17
CA LYS A 201 -5.61 -20.07 -8.08
C LYS A 201 -4.16 -19.93 -7.60
N ASN A 202 -3.85 -18.87 -6.84
CA ASN A 202 -2.54 -18.62 -6.23
C ASN A 202 -2.41 -19.15 -4.79
N GLY A 203 -3.29 -20.08 -4.38
CA GLY A 203 -3.17 -20.86 -3.16
C GLY A 203 -3.79 -20.23 -1.91
N PHE A 204 -4.58 -19.17 -2.05
CA PHE A 204 -5.34 -18.59 -0.93
C PHE A 204 -6.68 -19.32 -0.78
N GLU A 205 -6.96 -19.85 0.40
CA GLU A 205 -8.29 -20.37 0.71
C GLU A 205 -9.30 -19.24 0.89
N VAL A 206 -10.48 -19.37 0.29
CA VAL A 206 -11.51 -18.33 0.30
C VAL A 206 -12.44 -18.56 1.48
N LEU A 207 -12.41 -17.66 2.46
CA LEU A 207 -13.18 -17.77 3.69
C LEU A 207 -14.19 -16.63 3.80
N ALA A 208 -15.48 -16.95 3.80
CA ALA A 208 -16.49 -15.94 4.08
C ALA A 208 -16.42 -15.52 5.57
N ALA A 209 -16.34 -14.21 5.84
CA ALA A 209 -16.29 -13.70 7.21
C ALA A 209 -17.46 -14.18 8.07
N GLY A 210 -18.65 -14.34 7.48
CA GLY A 210 -19.83 -14.87 8.16
C GLY A 210 -19.66 -16.30 8.68
N GLU A 211 -18.86 -17.14 8.02
CA GLU A 211 -18.63 -18.52 8.46
C GLU A 211 -17.56 -18.60 9.56
N ILE A 212 -16.60 -17.66 9.56
CA ILE A 212 -15.65 -17.47 10.68
C ILE A 212 -16.39 -17.03 11.94
N ILE A 213 -17.28 -16.05 11.83
CA ILE A 213 -18.08 -15.54 12.97
C ILE A 213 -18.95 -16.64 13.59
N LYS A 214 -19.45 -17.58 12.77
CA LYS A 214 -20.21 -18.75 13.23
C LYS A 214 -19.33 -19.89 13.78
N GLY A 215 -18.00 -19.74 13.76
CA GLY A 215 -17.06 -20.76 14.22
C GLY A 215 -16.95 -21.99 13.34
N LYS A 216 -17.36 -21.91 12.06
CA LYS A 216 -17.34 -23.06 11.14
C LYS A 216 -16.00 -23.27 10.45
N VAL A 217 -15.22 -22.20 10.29
CA VAL A 217 -13.88 -22.20 9.71
C VAL A 217 -12.99 -21.28 10.52
N ASN A 218 -11.71 -21.63 10.68
CA ASN A 218 -10.73 -20.80 11.38
C ASN A 218 -9.59 -20.43 10.42
N PRO A 219 -9.28 -19.13 10.22
CA PRO A 219 -8.14 -18.71 9.39
C PRO A 219 -6.79 -19.27 9.83
N SER A 220 -6.68 -19.74 11.08
CA SER A 220 -5.46 -20.38 11.60
C SER A 220 -5.20 -21.76 10.99
N ASP A 221 -6.22 -22.39 10.41
CA ASP A 221 -6.12 -23.73 9.81
C ASP A 221 -5.45 -23.70 8.42
N PHE A 222 -5.19 -22.51 7.88
CA PHE A 222 -4.69 -22.30 6.53
C PHE A 222 -3.39 -21.48 6.55
N ASN A 223 -2.45 -21.83 5.68
CA ASN A 223 -1.22 -21.05 5.51
C ASN A 223 -1.51 -19.72 4.78
N LYS A 224 -2.34 -19.78 3.73
CA LYS A 224 -2.80 -18.60 3.00
C LYS A 224 -4.33 -18.61 2.91
N CYS A 225 -4.95 -17.46 3.18
CA CYS A 225 -6.39 -17.32 3.03
C CYS A 225 -6.79 -15.87 2.73
N VAL A 226 -7.87 -15.71 1.97
CA VAL A 226 -8.57 -14.44 1.81
C VAL A 226 -9.89 -14.51 2.56
N ILE A 227 -10.04 -13.66 3.58
CA ILE A 227 -11.30 -13.43 4.26
C ILE A 227 -12.11 -12.44 3.43
N THR A 228 -13.24 -12.89 2.90
CA THR A 228 -14.15 -12.02 2.16
C THR A 228 -15.20 -11.43 3.08
N ILE A 229 -15.34 -10.10 3.03
CA ILE A 229 -16.42 -9.37 3.69
C ILE A 229 -17.41 -8.84 2.66
N GLU A 230 -18.69 -8.81 3.04
CA GLU A 230 -19.71 -8.12 2.26
C GLU A 230 -19.45 -6.61 2.34
N GLY A 231 -19.33 -5.97 1.18
CA GLY A 231 -18.84 -4.59 1.07
C GLY A 231 -19.71 -3.69 0.21
N SER A 232 -20.96 -4.06 -0.08
CA SER A 232 -21.79 -3.36 -1.07
C SER A 232 -21.94 -1.87 -0.78
N GLU A 233 -22.18 -1.48 0.47
CA GLU A 233 -22.27 -0.07 0.87
C GLU A 233 -20.90 0.57 1.13
N LEU A 234 -19.97 -0.15 1.76
CA LEU A 234 -18.62 0.39 2.07
C LEU A 234 -17.83 0.72 0.81
N ALA A 235 -17.90 -0.13 -0.22
CA ALA A 235 -17.25 0.09 -1.49
C ALA A 235 -17.77 1.33 -2.24
N ARG A 236 -18.94 1.87 -1.89
CA ARG A 236 -19.44 3.14 -2.47
C ARG A 236 -18.59 4.34 -2.05
N GLY A 237 -17.83 4.21 -0.96
CA GLY A 237 -16.83 5.18 -0.53
C GLY A 237 -15.53 5.15 -1.33
N GLY A 238 -15.38 4.21 -2.28
CA GLY A 238 -14.21 4.12 -3.16
C GLY A 238 -12.96 3.49 -2.52
N GLY A 239 -13.08 2.82 -1.38
CA GLY A 239 -11.96 2.20 -0.66
C GLY A 239 -12.20 0.75 -0.26
N GLY A 240 -11.12 -0.02 -0.20
CA GLY A 240 -11.11 -1.43 0.22
C GLY A 240 -10.82 -1.65 1.69
N ALA A 241 -10.50 -2.89 2.05
CA ALA A 241 -10.20 -3.25 3.43
C ALA A 241 -8.98 -2.51 3.98
N ARG A 242 -7.96 -2.25 3.14
CA ARG A 242 -6.77 -1.50 3.56
C ARG A 242 -7.13 -0.04 3.85
N CYS A 243 -7.89 0.62 2.98
CA CYS A 243 -8.30 2.02 3.17
C CYS A 243 -9.05 2.26 4.49
N MET A 244 -9.77 1.24 4.99
CA MET A 244 -10.51 1.31 6.25
C MET A 244 -9.65 1.01 7.48
N THR A 245 -8.34 0.82 7.33
CA THR A 245 -7.46 0.42 8.43
C THR A 245 -6.16 1.21 8.47
N MET A 246 -5.64 1.40 9.69
CA MET A 246 -4.35 2.03 9.95
C MET A 246 -3.58 1.15 10.95
N PRO A 247 -2.70 0.25 10.50
CA PRO A 247 -1.93 -0.60 11.39
C PRO A 247 -1.04 0.22 12.32
N VAL A 248 -1.24 0.08 13.63
CA VAL A 248 -0.43 0.78 14.66
C VAL A 248 0.83 -0.01 15.01
N ARG A 249 0.73 -1.34 15.02
CA ARG A 249 1.84 -2.25 15.37
C ARG A 249 1.70 -3.56 14.61
N ARG A 250 2.81 -4.04 14.05
CA ARG A 250 2.94 -5.37 13.43
C ARG A 250 4.16 -6.06 14.02
N ALA A 251 4.14 -7.39 14.06
CA ALA A 251 5.32 -8.18 14.40
C ALA A 251 6.33 -8.12 13.25
N GLY A 252 7.62 -8.31 13.57
CA GLY A 252 8.66 -8.43 12.54
C GLY A 252 8.41 -9.63 11.62
N VAL A 253 8.62 -9.44 10.32
CA VAL A 253 8.46 -10.47 9.30
C VAL A 253 9.85 -11.03 8.93
N ARG A 254 9.94 -12.35 8.77
CA ARG A 254 11.13 -13.00 8.19
C ARG A 254 10.95 -13.03 6.68
N TRP A 255 11.75 -12.21 5.99
CA TRP A 255 11.82 -12.11 4.54
C TRP A 255 12.76 -13.17 3.97
#